data_AF-A0A2T1G149-F1
#
_entry.id   AF-A0A2T1G149-F1
#
_cell.length_a   1.000
_cell.length_b   1.000
_cell.length_c   1.000
_cell.angle_alpha   90.00
_cell.angle_beta   90.00
_cell.angle_gamma   90.00
#
_symmetry.space_group_name_H-M   'P 1'
#
loop_
_entity.id
_entity.type
_entity.pdbx_description
1 polymer ?
#
loop_
_entity_poly.entity_id
_entity_poly.type
_entity_poly.pdbx_seq_one_letter_code
_entity_poly.pdbx_strand_id
1 'polypeptide(L)'
;RSTKMPKLFHHLLHDRINMEFAEACMQAMYWHRGMGGRFDPYLDTEEYKQNADRAIKAYFKGNPAMLAAYKLFPDMFIEQVRVMSYYSNLGLFWEVMAPVFFEMSDLYDEGKIASVPDAMNFLVNGIFAVAGRPIYHHVYIDGEMFEIIPKSVGFTWLYEAALPYVEAVFYRTAPFRGTKSYNAQAEQVPAEQADFHYGILYADVNPVGSAGIPPTLLMDDMYHFLPQYLLDYYDRHCRGKDDMLVQLGVSFQRSMYCVTSAVIQALRAALLYPLDDTNPKHLEKNRQFFESQIDRFKRPEARLSDIQSQDYR
;
A
#
# COMPACT_ATOMS: atom_id res chain seq x y z
N ARG A 1 27.13 -5.48 2.56
CA ARG A 1 27.43 -4.17 1.91
C ARG A 1 27.78 -4.46 0.46
N SER A 2 26.97 -3.93 -0.46
CA SER A 2 27.18 -4.04 -1.90
C SER A 2 28.50 -3.38 -2.34
N THR A 3 29.20 -3.97 -3.31
CA THR A 3 30.42 -3.42 -3.91
C THR A 3 30.07 -2.62 -5.16
N LYS A 4 30.80 -1.53 -5.45
CA LYS A 4 30.54 -0.68 -6.62
C LYS A 4 30.60 -1.48 -7.94
N MET A 5 29.46 -1.71 -8.57
CA MET A 5 29.33 -2.39 -9.87
C MET A 5 28.31 -1.66 -10.77
N PRO A 6 28.28 -1.95 -12.08
CA PRO A 6 27.20 -1.48 -12.95
C PRO A 6 25.83 -2.01 -12.51
N LYS A 7 24.79 -1.18 -12.65
CA LYS A 7 23.40 -1.50 -12.25
C LYS A 7 22.91 -2.84 -12.81
N LEU A 8 23.26 -3.18 -14.06
CA LEU A 8 22.86 -4.47 -14.65
C LEU A 8 23.35 -5.67 -13.83
N PHE A 9 24.59 -5.66 -13.36
CA PHE A 9 25.14 -6.76 -12.57
C PHE A 9 24.53 -6.81 -11.17
N HIS A 10 24.27 -5.67 -10.55
CA HIS A 10 23.49 -5.59 -9.32
C HIS A 10 22.13 -6.28 -9.47
N HIS A 11 21.41 -6.00 -10.56
CA HIS A 11 20.12 -6.63 -10.84
C HIS A 11 20.23 -8.14 -11.11
N LEU A 12 21.22 -8.59 -11.89
CA LEU A 12 21.40 -10.01 -12.22
C LEU A 12 21.84 -10.85 -11.01
N LEU A 13 22.53 -10.25 -10.05
CA LEU A 13 23.00 -10.91 -8.82
C LEU A 13 22.03 -10.73 -7.64
N HIS A 14 20.83 -10.19 -7.89
CA HIS A 14 19.81 -9.93 -6.86
C HIS A 14 20.24 -8.96 -5.75
N ASP A 15 21.24 -8.11 -6.02
CA ASP A 15 21.66 -7.01 -5.15
C ASP A 15 20.94 -5.72 -5.56
N ARG A 16 19.62 -5.71 -5.32
CA ARG A 16 18.68 -4.69 -5.83
C ARG A 16 17.55 -4.46 -4.84
N ILE A 17 16.83 -3.37 -5.03
CA ILE A 17 15.50 -3.20 -4.45
C ILE A 17 14.53 -4.16 -5.14
N ASN A 18 13.78 -4.91 -4.34
CA ASN A 18 12.76 -5.87 -4.77
C ASN A 18 11.45 -5.17 -5.16
N MET A 19 11.52 -4.39 -6.25
CA MET A 19 10.39 -3.65 -6.83
C MET A 19 9.14 -4.52 -7.09
N GLU A 20 9.29 -5.83 -7.22
CA GLU A 20 8.20 -6.79 -7.38
C GLU A 20 7.18 -6.71 -6.23
N PHE A 21 7.61 -6.35 -5.01
CA PHE A 21 6.66 -6.13 -3.91
C PHE A 21 5.76 -4.91 -4.17
N ALA A 22 6.32 -3.84 -4.73
CA ALA A 22 5.54 -2.68 -5.13
C ALA A 22 4.56 -3.01 -6.26
N GLU A 23 4.98 -3.82 -7.23
CA GLU A 23 4.09 -4.32 -8.28
C GLU A 23 2.96 -5.16 -7.69
N ALA A 24 3.24 -6.00 -6.69
CA ALA A 24 2.21 -6.78 -6.01
C ALA A 24 1.20 -5.89 -5.26
N CYS A 25 1.66 -4.79 -4.62
CA CYS A 25 0.77 -3.79 -4.03
C CYS A 25 -0.12 -3.11 -5.09
N MET A 26 0.47 -2.69 -6.21
CA MET A 26 -0.27 -2.09 -7.33
C MET A 26 -1.31 -3.07 -7.87
N GLN A 27 -0.93 -4.33 -8.11
CA GLN A 27 -1.84 -5.37 -8.60
C GLN A 27 -2.97 -5.64 -7.61
N ALA A 28 -2.69 -5.61 -6.31
CA ALA A 28 -3.73 -5.71 -5.29
C ALA A 28 -4.71 -4.53 -5.37
N MET A 29 -4.23 -3.29 -5.53
CA MET A 29 -5.10 -2.14 -5.73
C MET A 29 -5.92 -2.25 -7.03
N TYR A 30 -5.30 -2.73 -8.10
CA TYR A 30 -5.95 -2.85 -9.41
C TYR A 30 -7.08 -3.86 -9.42
N TRP A 31 -6.82 -5.04 -8.85
CA TRP A 31 -7.73 -6.17 -8.91
C TRP A 31 -8.90 -6.05 -7.93
N HIS A 32 -8.69 -5.41 -6.77
CA HIS A 32 -9.77 -5.14 -5.81
C HIS A 32 -10.54 -3.88 -6.22
N ARG A 33 -11.74 -4.05 -6.75
CA ARG A 33 -12.60 -2.93 -7.17
C ARG A 33 -13.57 -2.52 -6.06
N GLY A 34 -14.20 -1.36 -6.22
CA GLY A 34 -15.25 -0.89 -5.31
C GLY A 34 -14.78 -0.48 -3.91
N MET A 35 -13.51 -0.08 -3.76
CA MET A 35 -12.92 0.35 -2.48
C MET A 35 -13.20 1.83 -2.15
N GLY A 36 -14.21 2.43 -2.78
CA GLY A 36 -14.51 3.86 -2.70
C GLY A 36 -13.71 4.70 -3.70
N GLY A 37 -13.80 6.02 -3.55
CA GLY A 37 -13.19 6.99 -4.46
C GLY A 37 -13.85 7.00 -5.85
N ARG A 38 -13.32 7.84 -6.74
CA ARG A 38 -13.82 7.98 -8.13
C ARG A 38 -12.81 7.53 -9.19
N PHE A 39 -11.61 7.15 -8.77
CA PHE A 39 -10.52 6.75 -9.66
C PHE A 39 -10.88 5.51 -10.50
N ASP A 40 -11.25 4.40 -9.86
CA ASP A 40 -11.56 3.14 -10.54
C ASP A 40 -12.75 3.25 -11.52
N PRO A 41 -13.91 3.84 -11.15
CA PRO A 41 -15.00 4.03 -12.10
C PRO A 41 -14.64 4.93 -13.29
N TYR A 42 -13.73 5.89 -13.12
CA TYR A 42 -13.30 6.76 -14.22
C TYR A 42 -12.54 6.01 -15.31
N LEU A 43 -11.82 4.93 -14.97
CA LEU A 43 -11.07 4.11 -15.93
C LEU A 43 -11.97 3.35 -16.92
N ASP A 44 -13.27 3.29 -16.65
CA ASP A 44 -14.29 2.71 -17.54
C ASP A 44 -14.96 3.76 -18.46
N THR A 45 -14.70 5.05 -18.24
CA THR A 45 -15.32 6.13 -19.01
C THR A 45 -14.79 6.21 -20.45
N GLU A 46 -15.62 6.72 -21.35
CA GLU A 46 -15.22 6.99 -22.73
C GLU A 46 -14.12 8.07 -22.81
N GLU A 47 -14.12 9.03 -21.89
CA GLU A 47 -13.08 10.06 -21.77
C GLU A 47 -11.70 9.41 -21.55
N TYR A 48 -11.61 8.51 -20.56
CA TYR A 48 -10.37 7.79 -20.28
C TYR A 48 -9.90 6.95 -21.48
N LYS A 49 -10.83 6.22 -22.12
CA LYS A 49 -10.51 5.39 -23.30
C LYS A 49 -9.99 6.23 -24.46
N GLN A 50 -10.55 7.42 -24.69
CA GLN A 50 -10.08 8.34 -25.73
C GLN A 50 -8.69 8.90 -25.43
N ASN A 51 -8.41 9.25 -24.16
CA ASN A 51 -7.09 9.70 -23.75
C ASN A 51 -6.04 8.59 -23.89
N ALA A 52 -6.39 7.37 -23.47
CA ALA A 52 -5.56 6.19 -23.64
C ALA A 52 -5.30 5.88 -25.13
N ASP A 53 -6.33 5.94 -25.98
CA ASP A 53 -6.21 5.69 -27.43
C ASP A 53 -5.22 6.64 -28.10
N ARG A 54 -5.28 7.94 -27.76
CA ARG A 54 -4.33 8.95 -28.26
C ARG A 54 -2.89 8.61 -27.87
N ALA A 55 -2.68 8.26 -26.61
CA ALA A 55 -1.35 7.91 -26.11
C ALA A 55 -0.82 6.60 -26.70
N ILE A 56 -1.64 5.55 -26.83
CA ILE A 56 -1.25 4.28 -27.44
C ILE A 56 -0.82 4.49 -28.89
N LYS A 57 -1.59 5.24 -29.68
CA LYS A 57 -1.27 5.55 -31.08
C LYS A 57 0.01 6.37 -31.20
N ALA A 58 0.24 7.32 -30.30
CA ALA A 58 1.48 8.08 -30.25
C ALA A 58 2.67 7.16 -29.92
N TYR A 59 2.55 6.33 -28.88
CA TYR A 59 3.58 5.41 -28.42
C TYR A 59 3.99 4.40 -29.50
N PHE A 60 3.03 3.86 -30.25
CA PHE A 60 3.30 2.89 -31.32
C PHE A 60 3.43 3.50 -32.72
N LYS A 61 3.51 4.83 -32.87
CA LYS A 61 3.57 5.52 -34.17
C LYS A 61 4.67 4.97 -35.10
N GLY A 62 5.83 4.60 -34.54
CA GLY A 62 6.96 4.02 -35.26
C GLY A 62 6.91 2.50 -35.46
N ASN A 63 5.89 1.82 -34.94
CA ASN A 63 5.78 0.35 -34.94
C ASN A 63 4.44 -0.11 -35.54
N PRO A 64 4.36 -0.31 -36.87
CA PRO A 64 3.11 -0.66 -37.55
C PRO A 64 2.54 -2.01 -37.12
N ALA A 65 3.39 -2.96 -36.70
CA ALA A 65 2.94 -4.24 -36.18
C ALA A 65 2.16 -4.06 -34.87
N MET A 66 2.65 -3.21 -33.95
CA MET A 66 1.96 -2.91 -32.70
C MET A 66 0.69 -2.09 -32.92
N LEU A 67 0.66 -1.16 -33.88
CA LEU A 67 -0.57 -0.46 -34.26
C LEU A 67 -1.62 -1.42 -34.84
N ALA A 68 -1.20 -2.41 -35.64
CA ALA A 68 -2.10 -3.44 -36.15
C ALA A 68 -2.64 -4.32 -35.01
N ALA A 69 -1.78 -4.74 -34.07
CA ALA A 69 -2.19 -5.49 -32.89
C ALA A 69 -3.20 -4.69 -32.05
N TYR A 70 -2.95 -3.39 -31.82
CA TYR A 70 -3.88 -2.52 -31.11
C TYR A 70 -5.23 -2.40 -31.83
N LYS A 71 -5.22 -2.27 -33.16
CA LYS A 71 -6.45 -2.24 -33.94
C LYS A 71 -7.27 -3.53 -33.85
N LEU A 72 -6.61 -4.68 -33.78
CA LEU A 72 -7.27 -5.99 -33.67
C LEU A 72 -7.75 -6.29 -32.25
N PHE A 73 -7.01 -5.87 -31.23
CA PHE A 73 -7.26 -6.18 -29.83
C PHE A 73 -7.18 -4.92 -28.96
N PRO A 74 -8.04 -3.90 -29.17
CA PRO A 74 -7.91 -2.60 -28.52
C PRO A 74 -8.00 -2.69 -26.99
N ASP A 75 -8.92 -3.51 -26.47
CA ASP A 75 -9.14 -3.66 -25.04
C ASP A 75 -7.90 -4.21 -24.31
N MET A 76 -7.11 -5.06 -24.97
CA MET A 76 -5.86 -5.59 -24.37
C MET A 76 -4.90 -4.46 -24.01
N PHE A 77 -4.75 -3.46 -24.89
CA PHE A 77 -3.84 -2.34 -24.65
C PHE A 77 -4.44 -1.30 -23.72
N ILE A 78 -5.75 -1.04 -23.81
CA ILE A 78 -6.45 -0.16 -22.87
C ILE A 78 -6.30 -0.71 -21.44
N GLU A 79 -6.41 -2.02 -21.26
CA GLU A 79 -6.20 -2.68 -19.98
C GLU A 79 -4.77 -2.49 -19.45
N GLN A 80 -3.75 -2.56 -20.32
CA GLN A 80 -2.37 -2.23 -19.92
C GLN A 80 -2.22 -0.75 -19.51
N VAL A 81 -2.94 0.18 -20.15
CA VAL A 81 -2.95 1.58 -19.72
C VAL A 81 -3.61 1.74 -18.35
N ARG A 82 -4.65 0.95 -18.02
CA ARG A 82 -5.25 0.93 -16.67
C ARG A 82 -4.26 0.46 -15.62
N VAL A 83 -3.51 -0.59 -15.90
CA VAL A 83 -2.41 -1.05 -15.04
C VAL A 83 -1.38 0.08 -14.83
N MET A 84 -0.98 0.79 -15.89
CA MET A 84 -0.08 1.95 -15.79
C MET A 84 -0.68 3.12 -14.98
N SER A 85 -1.99 3.35 -15.08
CA SER A 85 -2.67 4.35 -14.25
C SER A 85 -2.63 3.99 -12.76
N TYR A 86 -2.76 2.71 -12.40
CA TYR A 86 -2.59 2.26 -11.01
C TYR A 86 -1.14 2.32 -10.53
N TYR A 87 -0.15 2.09 -11.40
CA TYR A 87 1.25 2.40 -11.07
C TYR A 87 1.46 3.88 -10.75
N SER A 88 0.90 4.78 -11.56
CA SER A 88 0.95 6.23 -11.31
C SER A 88 0.28 6.57 -9.97
N ASN A 89 -0.89 5.99 -9.68
CA ASN A 89 -1.61 6.20 -8.42
C ASN A 89 -0.78 5.75 -7.20
N LEU A 90 -0.25 4.52 -7.22
CA LEU A 90 0.61 4.00 -6.15
C LEU A 90 1.88 4.85 -5.97
N GLY A 91 2.50 5.28 -7.07
CA GLY A 91 3.67 6.16 -7.04
C GLY A 91 3.36 7.48 -6.34
N LEU A 92 2.25 8.13 -6.70
CA LEU A 92 1.78 9.37 -6.06
C LEU A 92 1.40 9.16 -4.59
N PHE A 93 0.91 7.97 -4.23
CA PHE A 93 0.69 7.61 -2.82
C PHE A 93 2.00 7.62 -2.03
N TRP A 94 3.03 6.95 -2.51
CA TRP A 94 4.33 6.86 -1.82
C TRP A 94 5.18 8.12 -1.90
N GLU A 95 4.99 8.97 -2.91
CA GLU A 95 5.59 10.31 -2.97
C GLU A 95 5.22 11.16 -1.75
N VAL A 96 4.06 10.90 -1.16
CA VAL A 96 3.59 11.55 0.07
C VAL A 96 4.10 10.84 1.31
N MET A 97 3.95 9.50 1.38
CA MET A 97 4.26 8.76 2.60
C MET A 97 5.76 8.70 2.90
N ALA A 98 6.63 8.68 1.90
CA ALA A 98 8.07 8.61 2.13
C ALA A 98 8.62 9.83 2.89
N PRO A 99 8.35 11.09 2.48
CA PRO A 99 8.72 12.27 3.27
C PRO A 99 8.11 12.29 4.67
N VAL A 100 6.86 11.82 4.83
CA VAL A 100 6.21 11.72 6.15
C VAL A 100 7.01 10.79 7.06
N PHE A 101 7.42 9.62 6.58
CA PHE A 101 8.21 8.68 7.39
C PHE A 101 9.64 9.16 7.65
N PHE A 102 10.27 9.87 6.72
CA PHE A 102 11.58 10.49 6.95
C PHE A 102 11.52 11.53 8.08
N GLU A 103 10.59 12.48 7.99
CA GLU A 103 10.41 13.52 9.01
C GLU A 103 10.05 12.91 10.37
N MET A 104 9.21 11.86 10.39
CA MET A 104 8.86 11.17 11.63
C MET A 104 10.11 10.55 12.30
N SER A 105 11.05 10.02 11.52
CA SER A 105 12.31 9.49 12.03
C SER A 105 13.19 10.60 12.59
N ASP A 106 13.33 11.71 11.86
CA ASP A 106 14.15 12.85 12.30
C ASP A 106 13.60 13.46 13.61
N LEU A 107 12.28 13.61 13.72
CA LEU A 107 11.63 14.10 14.94
C LEU A 107 11.77 13.12 16.13
N TYR A 108 11.86 11.82 15.88
CA TYR A 108 12.17 10.84 16.92
C TYR A 108 13.61 11.00 17.41
N ASP A 109 14.57 11.14 16.49
CA ASP A 109 15.99 11.34 16.83
C ASP A 109 16.23 12.66 17.58
N GLU A 110 15.45 13.70 17.28
CA GLU A 110 15.45 14.97 18.00
C GLU A 110 14.76 14.91 19.38
N GLY A 111 14.12 13.79 19.72
CA GLY A 111 13.38 13.61 20.98
C GLY A 111 12.03 14.32 21.04
N LYS A 112 11.50 14.77 19.89
CA LYS A 112 10.19 15.44 19.79
C LYS A 112 9.02 14.45 19.73
N ILE A 113 9.28 13.21 19.29
CA ILE A 113 8.33 12.10 19.38
C ILE A 113 8.75 11.22 20.56
N ALA A 114 8.01 11.31 21.67
CA ALA A 114 8.31 10.58 22.89
C ALA A 114 7.42 9.34 23.09
N SER A 115 6.34 9.23 22.34
CA SER A 115 5.34 8.18 22.52
C SER A 115 4.62 7.80 21.21
N VAL A 116 3.96 6.64 21.20
CA VAL A 116 3.12 6.20 20.07
C VAL A 116 1.98 7.18 19.76
N PRO A 117 1.26 7.74 20.76
CA PRO A 117 0.31 8.83 20.50
C PRO A 117 0.90 10.02 19.75
N ASP A 118 2.13 10.45 20.08
CA ASP A 118 2.78 11.56 19.37
C ASP A 118 3.03 11.20 17.89
N ALA A 119 3.55 10.00 17.64
CA ALA A 119 3.76 9.49 16.28
C ALA A 119 2.43 9.39 15.49
N MET A 120 1.37 8.89 16.14
CA MET A 120 0.05 8.82 15.51
C MET A 120 -0.52 10.19 15.20
N ASN A 121 -0.39 11.17 16.11
CA ASN A 121 -0.84 12.53 15.87
C ASN A 121 -0.06 13.19 14.73
N PHE A 122 1.25 12.95 14.65
CA PHE A 122 2.07 13.39 13.53
C PHE A 122 1.56 12.83 12.20
N LEU A 123 1.28 11.52 12.13
CA LEU A 123 0.71 10.87 10.94
C LEU A 123 -0.66 11.45 10.55
N VAL A 124 -1.56 11.64 11.52
CA VAL A 124 -2.88 12.25 11.29
C VAL A 124 -2.74 13.64 10.68
N ASN A 125 -1.88 14.47 11.24
CA ASN A 125 -1.62 15.83 10.73
C ASN A 125 -1.02 15.79 9.32
N GLY A 126 -0.07 14.87 9.07
CA GLY A 126 0.51 14.64 7.76
C GLY A 126 -0.54 14.27 6.71
N ILE A 127 -1.45 13.34 7.05
CA ILE A 127 -2.57 12.94 6.18
C ILE A 127 -3.45 14.13 5.83
N PHE A 128 -3.84 14.96 6.81
CA PHE A 128 -4.68 16.13 6.54
C PHE A 128 -3.97 17.18 5.69
N ALA A 129 -2.67 17.41 5.91
CA ALA A 129 -1.90 18.39 5.15
C ALA A 129 -1.80 18.06 3.65
N VAL A 130 -1.84 16.78 3.30
CA VAL A 130 -1.66 16.28 1.93
C VAL A 130 -2.94 15.71 1.30
N ALA A 131 -4.04 15.66 2.05
CA ALA A 131 -5.31 15.05 1.63
C ALA A 131 -5.80 15.55 0.26
N GLY A 132 -5.60 16.85 -0.02
CA GLY A 132 -6.00 17.50 -1.26
C GLY A 132 -4.98 17.46 -2.40
N ARG A 133 -3.82 16.79 -2.26
CA ARG A 133 -2.85 16.68 -3.36
C ARG A 133 -3.49 15.97 -4.55
N PRO A 134 -3.26 16.41 -5.79
CA PRO A 134 -3.94 15.86 -6.95
C PRO A 134 -3.42 14.46 -7.31
N ILE A 135 -4.32 13.57 -7.70
CA ILE A 135 -4.00 12.29 -8.35
C ILE A 135 -4.24 12.42 -9.86
N TYR A 136 -3.27 11.97 -10.66
CA TYR A 136 -3.28 12.11 -12.11
C TYR A 136 -2.41 11.03 -12.76
N HIS A 137 -2.51 10.90 -14.08
CA HIS A 137 -1.61 10.08 -14.88
C HIS A 137 -1.25 10.84 -16.14
N HIS A 138 0.00 11.34 -16.17
CA HIS A 138 0.60 11.99 -17.33
C HIS A 138 1.70 11.07 -17.86
N VAL A 139 1.62 10.73 -19.15
CA VAL A 139 2.67 9.96 -19.84
C VAL A 139 3.42 10.87 -20.80
N TYR A 140 4.73 10.72 -20.86
CA TYR A 140 5.59 11.47 -21.77
C TYR A 140 6.08 10.54 -22.88
N ILE A 141 5.75 10.87 -24.13
CA ILE A 141 6.08 10.09 -25.33
C ILE A 141 6.79 11.03 -26.31
N ASP A 142 8.05 10.72 -26.65
CA ASP A 142 8.88 11.54 -27.54
C ASP A 142 8.95 13.04 -27.16
N GLY A 143 8.90 13.33 -25.85
CA GLY A 143 8.91 14.69 -25.31
C GLY A 143 7.55 15.40 -25.28
N GLU A 144 6.50 14.80 -25.83
CA GLU A 144 5.12 15.29 -25.71
C GLU A 144 4.42 14.67 -24.49
N MET A 145 3.64 15.46 -23.77
CA MET A 145 2.87 15.02 -22.61
C MET A 145 1.44 14.67 -23.04
N PHE A 146 0.99 13.48 -22.67
CA PHE A 146 -0.38 13.03 -22.82
C PHE A 146 -1.02 12.87 -21.44
N GLU A 147 -2.11 13.59 -21.21
CA GLU A 147 -2.91 13.46 -19.99
C GLU A 147 -3.85 12.25 -20.15
N ILE A 148 -3.51 11.12 -19.55
CA ILE A 148 -4.39 9.94 -19.48
C ILE A 148 -5.52 10.19 -18.49
N ILE A 149 -5.14 10.68 -17.31
CA ILE A 149 -6.05 11.17 -16.27
C ILE A 149 -5.62 12.61 -15.96
N PRO A 150 -6.36 13.63 -16.43
CA PRO A 150 -6.00 15.01 -16.22
C PRO A 150 -6.30 15.45 -14.78
N LYS A 151 -5.54 16.42 -14.28
CA LYS A 151 -5.76 17.00 -12.94
C LYS A 151 -7.15 17.64 -12.78
N SER A 152 -7.76 18.09 -13.88
CA SER A 152 -9.09 18.71 -13.90
C SER A 152 -10.23 17.79 -13.47
N VAL A 153 -10.03 16.47 -13.44
CA VAL A 153 -11.01 15.51 -12.88
C VAL A 153 -11.20 15.72 -11.37
N GLY A 154 -10.22 16.35 -10.71
CA GLY A 154 -10.29 16.69 -9.29
C GLY A 154 -10.18 15.48 -8.38
N PHE A 155 -9.36 14.49 -8.76
CA PHE A 155 -8.97 13.41 -7.86
C PHE A 155 -7.95 13.90 -6.84
N THR A 156 -8.12 13.43 -5.62
CA THR A 156 -7.38 13.84 -4.43
C THR A 156 -6.71 12.65 -3.77
N TRP A 157 -5.59 12.90 -3.13
CA TRP A 157 -4.76 11.85 -2.57
C TRP A 157 -5.49 11.00 -1.52
N LEU A 158 -6.31 11.62 -0.66
CA LEU A 158 -7.01 10.89 0.40
C LEU A 158 -7.99 9.85 -0.16
N TYR A 159 -8.92 10.28 -1.02
CA TYR A 159 -10.03 9.43 -1.47
C TYR A 159 -9.65 8.50 -2.61
N GLU A 160 -8.70 8.89 -3.46
CA GLU A 160 -8.35 8.12 -4.67
C GLU A 160 -7.09 7.27 -4.52
N ALA A 161 -6.25 7.51 -3.51
CA ALA A 161 -5.03 6.76 -3.30
C ALA A 161 -4.93 6.17 -1.89
N ALA A 162 -5.02 6.99 -0.84
CA ALA A 162 -4.76 6.55 0.53
C ALA A 162 -5.79 5.54 1.07
N LEU A 163 -7.09 5.85 0.98
CA LEU A 163 -8.13 4.93 1.47
C LEU A 163 -8.19 3.63 0.67
N PRO A 164 -8.18 3.65 -0.69
CA PRO A 164 -8.11 2.42 -1.47
C PRO A 164 -6.84 1.62 -1.20
N TYR A 165 -5.68 2.26 -0.98
CA TYR A 165 -4.44 1.57 -0.65
C TYR A 165 -4.53 0.83 0.68
N VAL A 166 -5.06 1.46 1.74
CA VAL A 166 -5.23 0.82 3.05
C VAL A 166 -6.15 -0.40 2.92
N GLU A 167 -7.28 -0.26 2.22
CA GLU A 167 -8.20 -1.37 2.00
C GLU A 167 -7.54 -2.51 1.19
N ALA A 168 -6.89 -2.18 0.07
CA ALA A 168 -6.30 -3.16 -0.84
C ALA A 168 -5.08 -3.88 -0.24
N VAL A 169 -4.18 -3.15 0.42
CA VAL A 169 -2.86 -3.66 0.83
C VAL A 169 -2.85 -4.04 2.30
N PHE A 170 -3.47 -3.26 3.18
CA PHE A 170 -3.40 -3.54 4.62
C PHE A 170 -4.45 -4.54 5.08
N TYR A 171 -5.66 -4.50 4.52
CA TYR A 171 -6.72 -5.45 4.83
C TYR A 171 -6.71 -6.66 3.89
N ARG A 172 -6.86 -6.42 2.58
CA ARG A 172 -7.19 -7.49 1.63
C ARG A 172 -5.98 -8.28 1.15
N THR A 173 -5.21 -7.72 0.22
CA THR A 173 -4.11 -8.34 -0.55
C THR A 173 -4.50 -9.69 -1.19
N ALA A 174 -3.78 -10.11 -2.23
CA ALA A 174 -3.98 -11.45 -2.78
C ALA A 174 -3.54 -12.54 -1.77
N PRO A 175 -4.24 -13.68 -1.66
CA PRO A 175 -3.85 -14.76 -0.76
C PRO A 175 -2.43 -15.25 -1.03
N PHE A 176 -1.64 -15.47 0.03
CA PHE A 176 -0.26 -15.90 -0.19
C PHE A 176 -0.22 -17.35 -0.67
N ARG A 177 0.42 -17.57 -1.82
CA ARG A 177 0.52 -18.88 -2.47
C ARG A 177 1.18 -19.95 -1.59
N GLY A 178 2.05 -19.55 -0.66
CA GLY A 178 2.68 -20.46 0.30
C GLY A 178 1.81 -20.81 1.52
N THR A 179 0.67 -20.15 1.73
CA THR A 179 -0.16 -20.34 2.94
C THR A 179 -1.60 -20.77 2.68
N LYS A 180 -2.14 -20.51 1.49
CA LYS A 180 -3.52 -20.83 1.13
C LYS A 180 -3.58 -21.60 -0.17
N SER A 181 -4.44 -22.62 -0.21
CA SER A 181 -4.73 -23.37 -1.41
C SER A 181 -5.77 -22.63 -2.26
N TYR A 182 -5.44 -22.43 -3.54
CA TYR A 182 -6.35 -21.88 -4.55
C TYR A 182 -7.25 -22.96 -5.16
N ASN A 183 -7.23 -24.18 -4.60
CA ASN A 183 -8.16 -25.23 -5.01
C ASN A 183 -9.59 -24.79 -4.68
N ALA A 184 -10.40 -24.60 -5.73
CA ALA A 184 -11.79 -24.17 -5.60
C ALA A 184 -12.64 -25.12 -4.74
N GLN A 185 -12.29 -26.41 -4.65
CA GLN A 185 -13.00 -27.38 -3.82
C GLN A 185 -12.63 -27.30 -2.33
N ALA A 186 -11.48 -26.72 -1.99
CA ALA A 186 -10.99 -26.64 -0.62
C ALA A 186 -11.54 -25.42 0.13
N GLU A 187 -12.16 -24.46 -0.58
CA GLU A 187 -12.82 -23.28 -0.03
C GLU A 187 -11.97 -22.47 0.97
N GLN A 188 -10.63 -22.49 0.81
CA GLN A 188 -9.71 -21.76 1.68
C GLN A 188 -9.54 -20.28 1.31
N VAL A 189 -9.87 -19.93 0.07
CA VAL A 189 -9.90 -18.55 -0.42
C VAL A 189 -11.37 -18.16 -0.58
N PRO A 190 -11.83 -17.06 0.06
CA PRO A 190 -13.20 -16.58 -0.08
C PRO A 190 -13.58 -16.35 -1.55
N ALA A 191 -14.86 -16.56 -1.87
CA ALA A 191 -15.38 -16.26 -3.19
C ALA A 191 -15.47 -14.74 -3.44
N GLU A 192 -15.81 -13.98 -2.38
CA GLU A 192 -16.00 -12.54 -2.44
C GLU A 192 -14.71 -11.80 -2.04
N GLN A 193 -14.29 -10.85 -2.87
CA GLN A 193 -13.11 -10.02 -2.62
C GLN A 193 -13.20 -9.20 -1.32
N ALA A 194 -14.42 -8.85 -0.88
CA ALA A 194 -14.65 -8.10 0.35
C ALA A 194 -14.24 -8.89 1.60
N ASP A 195 -14.14 -10.22 1.50
CA ASP A 195 -13.76 -11.10 2.60
C ASP A 195 -12.27 -11.43 2.63
N PHE A 196 -11.47 -10.85 1.74
CA PHE A 196 -10.03 -11.09 1.71
C PHE A 196 -9.36 -10.47 2.95
N HIS A 197 -8.54 -11.26 3.62
CA HIS A 197 -7.91 -10.94 4.91
C HIS A 197 -6.46 -11.43 4.92
N TYR A 198 -5.70 -11.02 3.91
CA TYR A 198 -4.32 -11.44 3.68
C TYR A 198 -3.33 -10.27 3.68
N GLY A 199 -3.82 -9.05 3.93
CA GLY A 199 -2.97 -7.88 4.09
C GLY A 199 -2.16 -7.92 5.38
N ILE A 200 -1.27 -6.94 5.56
CA ILE A 200 -0.31 -6.94 6.68
C ILE A 200 -0.96 -7.01 8.06
N LEU A 201 -2.22 -6.57 8.22
CA LEU A 201 -2.95 -6.61 9.49
C LEU A 201 -3.50 -8.00 9.85
N TYR A 202 -3.41 -8.96 8.92
CA TYR A 202 -3.83 -10.35 9.10
C TYR A 202 -2.69 -11.35 8.81
N ALA A 203 -1.61 -10.87 8.19
CA ALA A 203 -0.49 -11.69 7.77
C ALA A 203 0.14 -12.44 8.95
N ASP A 204 0.40 -13.74 8.76
CA ASP A 204 1.33 -14.48 9.58
C ASP A 204 2.76 -14.13 9.13
N VAL A 205 3.56 -13.60 10.06
CA VAL A 205 4.93 -13.13 9.79
C VAL A 205 5.99 -14.19 10.08
N ASN A 206 5.64 -15.29 10.76
CA ASN A 206 6.58 -16.37 11.04
C ASN A 206 7.21 -17.02 9.80
N PRO A 207 6.48 -17.25 8.68
CA PRO A 207 7.07 -17.86 7.49
C PRO A 207 7.83 -16.87 6.59
N VAL A 208 8.08 -15.63 7.03
CA VAL A 208 8.93 -14.69 6.28
C VAL A 208 10.31 -15.31 6.05
N GLY A 209 10.84 -15.19 4.83
CA GLY A 209 12.07 -15.86 4.41
C GLY A 209 11.85 -17.22 3.74
N SER A 210 10.63 -17.76 3.77
CA SER A 210 10.27 -19.01 3.09
C SER A 210 9.66 -18.79 1.70
N ALA A 211 9.58 -19.87 0.91
CA ALA A 211 9.05 -19.82 -0.44
C ALA A 211 7.54 -19.53 -0.47
N GLY A 212 7.11 -18.68 -1.41
CA GLY A 212 5.69 -18.38 -1.62
C GLY A 212 5.09 -17.35 -0.65
N ILE A 213 5.93 -16.60 0.07
CA ILE A 213 5.54 -15.54 1.02
C ILE A 213 5.99 -14.16 0.50
N PRO A 214 5.11 -13.38 -0.15
CA PRO A 214 5.47 -12.12 -0.80
C PRO A 214 6.10 -11.05 0.12
N PRO A 215 5.65 -10.85 1.38
CA PRO A 215 6.25 -9.85 2.27
C PRO A 215 7.75 -10.02 2.52
N THR A 216 8.30 -11.22 2.27
CA THR A 216 9.74 -11.48 2.35
C THR A 216 10.55 -10.50 1.51
N LEU A 217 10.06 -10.14 0.32
CA LEU A 217 10.74 -9.19 -0.58
C LEU A 217 10.93 -7.82 0.08
N LEU A 218 9.90 -7.33 0.77
CA LEU A 218 9.97 -6.06 1.49
C LEU A 218 10.84 -6.18 2.74
N MET A 219 10.73 -7.27 3.50
CA MET A 219 11.55 -7.45 4.71
C MET A 219 13.05 -7.51 4.36
N ASP A 220 13.40 -8.18 3.27
CA ASP A 220 14.76 -8.21 2.75
C ASP A 220 15.23 -6.81 2.32
N ASP A 221 14.40 -6.05 1.57
CA ASP A 221 14.73 -4.66 1.22
C ASP A 221 14.96 -3.79 2.46
N MET A 222 14.02 -3.82 3.41
CA MET A 222 14.07 -2.99 4.63
C MET A 222 15.24 -3.35 5.54
N TYR A 223 15.63 -4.63 5.58
CA TYR A 223 16.76 -5.11 6.38
C TYR A 223 18.05 -4.35 6.06
N HIS A 224 18.30 -4.06 4.77
CA HIS A 224 19.49 -3.33 4.32
C HIS A 224 19.57 -1.88 4.79
N PHE A 225 18.45 -1.30 5.20
CA PHE A 225 18.33 0.10 5.61
C PHE A 225 17.97 0.26 7.09
N LEU A 226 18.11 -0.80 7.89
CA LEU A 226 17.83 -0.73 9.33
C LEU A 226 18.81 0.20 10.06
N PRO A 227 18.30 1.07 10.95
CA PRO A 227 19.15 1.87 11.81
C PRO A 227 19.82 1.00 12.88
N GLN A 228 20.98 1.45 13.37
CA GLN A 228 21.82 0.66 14.27
C GLN A 228 21.10 0.26 15.57
N TYR A 229 20.25 1.12 16.12
CA TYR A 229 19.54 0.82 17.36
C TYR A 229 18.54 -0.34 17.20
N LEU A 230 17.96 -0.55 16.02
CA LEU A 230 17.12 -1.72 15.75
C LEU A 230 17.95 -2.98 15.53
N LEU A 231 19.09 -2.88 14.83
CA LEU A 231 20.03 -3.99 14.69
C LEU A 231 20.49 -4.49 16.06
N ASP A 232 20.91 -3.58 16.94
CA ASP A 232 21.36 -3.90 18.30
C ASP A 232 20.23 -4.46 19.17
N TYR A 233 18.99 -4.02 18.94
CA TYR A 233 17.82 -4.53 19.62
C TYR A 233 17.52 -5.98 19.19
N TYR A 234 17.42 -6.25 17.89
CA TYR A 234 17.12 -7.60 17.38
C TYR A 234 18.21 -8.63 17.71
N ASP A 235 19.49 -8.21 17.72
CA ASP A 235 20.62 -9.09 18.09
C ASP A 235 20.51 -9.67 19.52
N ARG A 236 19.78 -8.99 20.41
CA ARG A 236 19.60 -9.39 21.81
C ARG A 236 18.33 -10.20 22.08
N HIS A 237 17.53 -10.48 21.05
CA HIS A 237 16.25 -11.18 21.18
C HIS A 237 16.19 -12.41 20.29
N CYS A 238 15.31 -13.35 20.64
CA CYS A 238 15.01 -14.55 19.84
C CYS A 238 16.27 -15.29 19.35
N ARG A 239 16.46 -15.45 18.04
CA ARG A 239 17.64 -16.08 17.44
C ARG A 239 18.68 -15.06 16.96
N GLY A 240 18.66 -13.84 17.50
CA GLY A 240 19.61 -12.78 17.20
C GLY A 240 19.60 -12.43 15.72
N LYS A 241 20.75 -12.66 15.06
CA LYS A 241 20.90 -12.34 13.63
C LYS A 241 20.26 -13.35 12.68
N ASP A 242 19.92 -14.55 13.17
CA ASP A 242 19.45 -15.63 12.31
C ASP A 242 17.98 -15.48 11.88
N ASP A 243 17.16 -14.80 12.67
CA ASP A 243 15.73 -14.59 12.42
C ASP A 243 15.34 -13.11 12.27
N MET A 244 16.29 -12.25 11.89
CA MET A 244 16.05 -10.80 11.77
C MET A 244 14.89 -10.44 10.87
N LEU A 245 14.66 -11.17 9.77
CA LEU A 245 13.54 -10.90 8.87
C LEU A 245 12.17 -11.13 9.54
N VAL A 246 12.07 -12.11 10.44
CA VAL A 246 10.85 -12.38 11.20
C VAL A 246 10.62 -11.30 12.24
N GLN A 247 11.65 -10.98 13.04
CA GLN A 247 11.59 -9.89 14.03
C GLN A 247 11.27 -8.53 13.38
N LEU A 248 11.83 -8.27 12.20
CA LEU A 248 11.52 -7.10 11.38
C LEU A 248 10.07 -7.14 10.88
N GLY A 249 9.58 -8.29 10.43
CA GLY A 249 8.20 -8.50 10.02
C GLY A 249 7.21 -8.15 11.13
N VAL A 250 7.45 -8.59 12.36
CA VAL A 250 6.64 -8.24 13.54
C VAL A 250 6.64 -6.72 13.78
N SER A 251 7.82 -6.10 13.73
CA SER A 251 7.97 -4.65 13.98
C SER A 251 7.31 -3.82 12.87
N PHE A 252 7.41 -4.26 11.62
CA PHE A 252 6.71 -3.68 10.49
C PHE A 252 5.20 -3.81 10.65
N GLN A 253 4.70 -4.99 11.04
CA GLN A 253 3.27 -5.21 11.31
C GLN A 253 2.76 -4.27 12.40
N ARG A 254 3.48 -4.10 13.52
CA ARG A 254 3.15 -3.12 14.57
C ARG A 254 3.12 -1.68 14.05
N SER A 255 4.07 -1.32 13.20
CA SER A 255 4.11 -0.01 12.55
C SER A 255 2.88 0.21 11.66
N MET A 256 2.48 -0.80 10.88
CA MET A 256 1.30 -0.72 10.02
C MET A 256 -0.03 -0.66 10.81
N TYR A 257 -0.09 -1.24 12.01
CA TYR A 257 -1.21 -1.01 12.94
C TYR A 257 -1.29 0.44 13.43
N CYS A 258 -0.14 1.06 13.72
CA CYS A 258 -0.10 2.48 14.10
C CYS A 258 -0.53 3.38 12.94
N VAL A 259 -0.04 3.10 11.73
CA VAL A 259 -0.45 3.82 10.50
C VAL A 259 -1.95 3.65 10.24
N THR A 260 -2.48 2.43 10.33
CA THR A 260 -3.92 2.18 10.14
C THR A 260 -4.75 2.90 11.20
N SER A 261 -4.27 2.92 12.44
CA SER A 261 -4.93 3.64 13.53
C SER A 261 -4.92 5.15 13.29
N ALA A 262 -3.84 5.73 12.74
CA ALA A 262 -3.80 7.13 12.31
C ALA A 262 -4.82 7.41 11.20
N VAL A 263 -4.98 6.51 10.21
CA VAL A 263 -5.99 6.64 9.16
C VAL A 263 -7.41 6.60 9.74
N ILE A 264 -7.71 5.67 10.64
CA ILE A 264 -9.01 5.57 11.32
C ILE A 264 -9.31 6.84 12.12
N GLN A 265 -8.31 7.40 12.83
CA GLN A 265 -8.46 8.66 13.57
C GLN A 265 -8.68 9.85 12.65
N ALA A 266 -7.93 9.95 11.53
CA ALA A 266 -8.09 10.99 10.54
C ALA A 266 -9.48 10.94 9.90
N LEU A 267 -9.97 9.75 9.51
CA LEU A 267 -11.31 9.56 8.99
C LEU A 267 -12.39 9.99 9.98
N ARG A 268 -12.27 9.59 11.25
CA ARG A 268 -13.20 10.01 12.30
C ARG A 268 -13.20 11.53 12.45
N ALA A 269 -12.03 12.17 12.47
CA ALA A 269 -11.93 13.62 12.56
C ALA A 269 -12.50 14.33 11.31
N ALA A 270 -12.41 13.74 10.13
CA ALA A 270 -12.92 14.30 8.89
C ALA A 270 -14.45 14.18 8.74
N LEU A 271 -15.04 13.09 9.24
CA LEU A 271 -16.44 12.72 8.95
C LEU A 271 -17.36 12.81 10.16
N LEU A 272 -16.81 12.84 11.37
CA LEU A 272 -17.56 12.72 12.62
C LEU A 272 -17.16 13.84 13.58
N TYR A 273 -17.14 13.55 14.88
CA TYR A 273 -17.03 14.55 15.94
C TYR A 273 -15.69 14.46 16.70
N PRO A 274 -15.24 15.56 17.32
CA PRO A 274 -14.12 15.54 18.26
C PRO A 274 -14.32 14.56 19.42
N LEU A 275 -13.23 14.12 20.05
CA LEU A 275 -13.31 13.17 21.18
C LEU A 275 -13.73 13.86 22.50
N ASP A 276 -13.52 15.16 22.59
CA ASP A 276 -13.86 16.05 23.70
C ASP A 276 -15.25 16.69 23.54
N ASP A 277 -16.05 16.23 22.57
CA ASP A 277 -17.41 16.71 22.37
C ASP A 277 -18.31 16.32 23.56
N THR A 278 -19.00 17.30 24.13
CA THR A 278 -19.87 17.10 25.30
C THR A 278 -21.21 16.43 24.98
N ASN A 279 -21.61 16.35 23.70
CA ASN A 279 -22.88 15.77 23.31
C ASN A 279 -22.80 14.23 23.28
N PRO A 280 -23.57 13.51 24.12
CA PRO A 280 -23.50 12.05 24.17
C PRO A 280 -23.88 11.39 22.83
N LYS A 281 -24.73 12.01 22.01
CA LYS A 281 -25.07 11.49 20.67
C LYS A 281 -23.89 11.60 19.71
N HIS A 282 -23.03 12.59 19.85
CA HIS A 282 -21.84 12.75 19.02
C HIS A 282 -20.81 11.67 19.36
N LEU A 283 -20.55 11.46 20.65
CA LEU A 283 -19.67 10.40 21.13
C LEU A 283 -20.18 9.01 20.74
N GLU A 284 -21.50 8.80 20.73
CA GLU A 284 -22.11 7.56 20.29
C GLU A 284 -21.87 7.28 18.80
N LYS A 285 -21.93 8.30 17.93
CA LYS A 285 -21.57 8.10 16.51
C LYS A 285 -20.09 7.74 16.33
N ASN A 286 -19.19 8.35 17.12
CA ASN A 286 -17.78 7.98 17.12
C ASN A 286 -17.59 6.52 17.56
N ARG A 287 -18.29 6.09 18.62
CA ARG A 287 -18.28 4.70 19.09
C ARG A 287 -18.71 3.74 17.99
N GLN A 288 -19.87 3.97 17.37
CA GLN A 288 -20.38 3.11 16.29
C GLN A 288 -19.41 3.01 15.11
N PHE A 289 -18.77 4.12 14.75
CA PHE A 289 -17.72 4.11 13.75
C PHE A 289 -16.53 3.24 14.17
N PHE A 290 -15.98 3.43 15.37
CA PHE A 290 -14.87 2.60 15.84
C PHE A 290 -15.25 1.13 15.96
N GLU A 291 -16.45 0.81 16.45
CA GLU A 291 -16.98 -0.55 16.49
C GLU A 291 -17.02 -1.16 15.08
N SER A 292 -17.50 -0.43 14.07
CA SER A 292 -17.49 -0.90 12.69
C SER A 292 -16.08 -1.21 12.16
N GLN A 293 -15.06 -0.45 12.58
CA GLN A 293 -13.67 -0.69 12.18
C GLN A 293 -13.07 -1.89 12.93
N ILE A 294 -13.35 -2.02 14.22
CA ILE A 294 -12.86 -3.12 15.06
C ILE A 294 -13.56 -4.45 14.72
N ASP A 295 -14.81 -4.41 14.28
CA ASP A 295 -15.55 -5.60 13.86
C ASP A 295 -14.88 -6.34 12.70
N ARG A 296 -14.11 -5.63 11.88
CA ARG A 296 -13.27 -6.23 10.82
C ARG A 296 -12.18 -7.16 11.38
N PHE A 297 -11.76 -6.96 12.63
CA PHE A 297 -10.76 -7.77 13.33
C PHE A 297 -11.36 -8.84 14.25
N LYS A 298 -12.69 -9.04 14.25
CA LYS A 298 -13.32 -10.18 14.94
C LYS A 298 -13.03 -11.53 14.26
N ARG A 299 -12.44 -11.50 13.07
CA ARG A 299 -12.03 -12.70 12.32
C ARG A 299 -10.90 -13.43 13.06
N PRO A 300 -10.91 -14.78 13.11
CA PRO A 300 -9.84 -15.56 13.76
C PRO A 300 -8.43 -15.29 13.24
N GLU A 301 -8.31 -14.87 11.97
CA GLU A 301 -7.03 -14.58 11.31
C GLU A 301 -6.43 -13.23 11.71
N ALA A 302 -7.19 -12.38 12.40
CA ALA A 302 -6.72 -11.05 12.79
C ALA A 302 -5.59 -11.14 13.82
N ARG A 303 -4.51 -10.39 13.59
CA ARG A 303 -3.32 -10.35 14.47
C ARG A 303 -3.36 -9.27 15.53
N LEU A 304 -4.52 -8.62 15.71
CA LEU A 304 -4.64 -7.47 16.61
C LEU A 304 -4.34 -7.85 18.06
N SER A 305 -4.81 -9.02 18.52
CA SER A 305 -4.51 -9.50 19.88
C SER A 305 -3.05 -9.89 20.05
N ASP A 306 -2.45 -10.50 19.02
CA ASP A 306 -1.05 -10.95 19.03
C ASP A 306 -0.10 -9.74 19.20
N ILE A 307 -0.32 -8.67 18.45
CA ILE A 307 0.55 -7.48 18.51
C ILE A 307 0.46 -6.70 19.83
N GLN A 308 -0.58 -6.90 20.65
CA GLN A 308 -0.65 -6.31 21.98
C GLN A 308 0.31 -6.98 22.97
N SER A 309 0.72 -8.22 22.69
CA SER A 309 1.66 -8.95 23.54
C SER A 309 3.09 -8.48 23.31
N GLN A 310 3.81 -8.19 24.40
CA GLN A 310 5.25 -7.90 24.35
C GLN A 310 6.08 -9.12 23.92
N ASP A 311 5.52 -10.32 24.10
CA ASP A 311 6.16 -11.60 23.79
C ASP A 311 6.00 -12.02 22.33
N TYR A 312 5.14 -11.34 21.56
CA TYR A 312 5.01 -11.57 20.12
C TYR A 312 6.22 -10.97 19.39
N ARG A 313 7.15 -11.83 18.95
CA ARG A 313 8.46 -11.49 18.40
C ARG A 313 8.90 -12.51 17.35
#